data_AF-A0A6G3X2X1-F1
#
_entry.id   AF-A0A6G3X2X1-F1
#
_cell.length_a   1.000
_cell.length_b   1.000
_cell.length_c   1.000
_cell.angle_alpha   90.00
_cell.angle_beta   90.00
_cell.angle_gamma   90.00
#
_symmetry.space_group_name_H-M   'P 1'
#
loop_
_entity.id
_entity.type
_entity.pdbx_description
1 polymer ?
#
loop_
_entity_poly.entity_id
_entity_poly.type
_entity_poly.pdbx_seq_one_letter_code
_entity_poly.pdbx_strand_id
1 'polypeptide(L)'
;MTRHLTHALAGLYALAAVVLLRCAMVSHSHGSWPYTLFFAGAAVLFAVAIGHHAYHRDELRAALLRLERAARPPGPHPAAVQDEITLAWHALGEACCLRQWETAGREHDPDRCARKDQTT
;
A
#
# COMPACT_ATOMS: atom_id res chain seq x y z
N MET A 1 -15.39 1.96 4.59
CA MET A 1 -16.44 0.93 4.76
C MET A 1 -16.48 -0.14 3.67
N THR A 2 -16.27 0.20 2.39
CA THR A 2 -16.36 -0.75 1.25
C THR A 2 -15.36 -1.93 1.28
N ARG A 3 -14.17 -1.74 1.84
CA ARG A 3 -13.17 -2.83 1.96
C ARG A 3 -13.60 -3.96 2.90
N HIS A 4 -14.23 -3.65 4.05
CA HIS A 4 -14.68 -4.68 4.97
C HIS A 4 -15.83 -5.52 4.37
N LEU A 5 -16.72 -4.88 3.62
CA LEU A 5 -17.82 -5.54 2.93
C LEU A 5 -17.33 -6.55 1.88
N THR A 6 -16.32 -6.17 1.07
CA THR A 6 -15.78 -7.05 0.02
C THR A 6 -15.02 -8.25 0.59
N HIS A 7 -14.30 -8.07 1.71
CA HIS A 7 -13.65 -9.19 2.40
C HIS A 7 -14.66 -10.13 3.06
N ALA A 8 -15.71 -9.59 3.69
CA ALA A 8 -16.78 -10.40 4.27
C ALA A 8 -17.51 -11.22 3.20
N LEU A 9 -17.82 -10.60 2.05
CA LEU A 9 -18.51 -11.26 0.94
C LEU A 9 -17.65 -12.35 0.29
N ALA A 10 -16.34 -12.12 0.10
CA ALA A 10 -15.42 -13.17 -0.36
C ALA A 10 -15.32 -14.34 0.63
N GLY A 11 -15.28 -14.04 1.94
CA GLY A 11 -15.31 -15.05 2.99
C GLY A 11 -16.60 -15.88 2.97
N LEU A 12 -17.75 -15.23 2.77
CA LEU A 12 -19.05 -15.90 2.62
C LEU A 12 -19.11 -16.81 1.40
N TYR A 13 -18.56 -16.39 0.24
CA TYR A 13 -18.46 -17.26 -0.93
C TYR A 13 -17.55 -18.45 -0.72
N ALA A 14 -16.41 -18.27 -0.05
CA ALA A 14 -15.50 -19.37 0.28
C ALA A 14 -16.19 -20.38 1.21
N LEU A 15 -16.88 -19.89 2.25
CA LEU A 15 -17.66 -20.72 3.15
C LEU A 15 -18.77 -21.49 2.41
N ALA A 16 -19.53 -20.82 1.55
CA ALA A 16 -20.58 -21.43 0.75
C ALA A 16 -20.03 -22.52 -0.18
N ALA A 17 -18.89 -22.28 -0.84
CA ALA A 17 -18.25 -23.26 -1.70
C ALA A 17 -17.83 -24.52 -0.92
N VAL A 18 -17.27 -24.37 0.29
CA VAL A 18 -16.89 -25.50 1.15
C VAL A 18 -18.12 -26.30 1.60
N VAL A 19 -19.19 -25.61 2.00
CA VAL A 19 -20.45 -26.26 2.40
C VAL A 19 -21.05 -27.04 1.22
N LEU A 20 -21.10 -26.45 0.02
CA LEU A 20 -21.61 -27.11 -1.17
C LEU A 20 -20.76 -28.32 -1.57
N LEU A 21 -19.44 -28.23 -1.48
CA LEU A 21 -18.55 -29.36 -1.73
C LEU A 21 -18.80 -30.52 -0.74
N ARG A 22 -19.06 -30.20 0.54
CA ARG A 22 -19.48 -31.20 1.52
C ARG A 22 -20.82 -31.85 1.15
N CYS A 23 -21.81 -31.06 0.73
CA CYS A 23 -23.09 -31.58 0.25
C CYS A 23 -22.93 -32.48 -0.99
N ALA A 24 -22.01 -32.13 -1.90
CA ALA A 24 -21.69 -32.96 -3.06
C ALA A 24 -21.11 -34.31 -2.63
N MET A 25 -20.17 -34.34 -1.68
CA MET A 25 -19.60 -35.59 -1.16
C MET A 25 -20.64 -36.48 -0.50
N VAL A 26 -21.53 -35.90 0.32
CA VAL A 26 -22.64 -36.65 0.95
C VAL A 26 -23.65 -37.13 -0.10
N SER A 27 -23.93 -36.35 -1.13
CA SER A 27 -24.85 -36.77 -2.21
C SER A 27 -24.27 -37.94 -3.02
N HIS A 28 -22.95 -37.93 -3.23
CA HIS A 28 -22.22 -38.99 -3.90
C HIS A 28 -22.25 -40.30 -3.10
N SER A 29 -22.07 -40.23 -1.77
CA SER A 29 -22.13 -41.43 -0.92
C SER A 29 -23.51 -42.09 -0.90
N HIS A 30 -24.58 -41.34 -1.18
CA HIS A 30 -25.95 -41.86 -1.30
C HIS A 30 -26.32 -42.26 -2.74
N GLY A 31 -25.38 -42.26 -3.69
CA GLY A 31 -25.61 -42.67 -5.09
C GLY A 31 -26.43 -41.67 -5.92
N SER A 32 -26.66 -40.47 -5.41
CA SER A 32 -27.48 -39.45 -6.07
C SER A 32 -26.66 -38.55 -7.00
N TRP A 33 -26.40 -39.05 -8.20
CA TRP A 33 -25.64 -38.35 -9.25
C TRP A 33 -26.12 -36.93 -9.59
N PRO A 34 -27.42 -36.64 -9.78
CA PRO A 34 -27.83 -35.29 -10.19
C PRO A 34 -27.52 -34.23 -9.13
N TYR A 35 -27.73 -34.54 -7.85
CA TYR A 35 -27.40 -33.62 -6.75
C TYR A 35 -25.89 -33.42 -6.60
N THR A 36 -25.10 -34.48 -6.80
CA THR A 36 -23.64 -34.40 -6.77
C THR A 36 -23.12 -33.41 -7.81
N LEU A 37 -23.59 -33.53 -9.06
CA LEU A 37 -23.20 -32.62 -10.14
C LEU A 37 -23.67 -31.19 -9.88
N PHE A 38 -24.89 -31.01 -9.38
CA PHE A 38 -25.42 -29.69 -9.04
C PHE A 38 -24.58 -28.98 -7.98
N PHE A 39 -24.30 -29.65 -6.85
CA PHE A 39 -23.53 -29.05 -5.76
C PHE A 39 -22.06 -28.82 -6.13
N ALA A 40 -21.44 -29.76 -6.87
CA ALA A 40 -20.09 -29.58 -7.39
C ALA A 40 -20.01 -28.40 -8.36
N GLY A 41 -20.97 -28.29 -9.30
CA GLY A 41 -21.06 -27.18 -10.23
C GLY A 41 -21.25 -25.83 -9.52
N ALA A 42 -22.14 -25.77 -8.52
CA ALA A 42 -22.33 -24.58 -7.72
C ALA A 42 -21.06 -24.18 -6.96
N ALA A 43 -20.33 -25.14 -6.36
CA ALA A 43 -19.07 -24.87 -5.68
C ALA A 43 -18.00 -24.29 -6.63
N VAL A 44 -17.90 -24.83 -7.85
CA VAL A 44 -17.01 -24.29 -8.90
C VAL A 44 -17.40 -22.87 -9.28
N LEU A 45 -18.69 -22.57 -9.46
CA LEU A 45 -19.15 -21.20 -9.77
C LEU A 45 -18.77 -20.20 -8.68
N PHE A 46 -18.88 -20.57 -7.40
CA PHE A 46 -18.42 -19.72 -6.30
C PHE A 46 -16.90 -19.52 -6.34
N ALA A 47 -16.12 -20.56 -6.62
CA ALA A 47 -14.67 -20.44 -6.77
C ALA A 47 -14.28 -19.49 -7.92
N VAL A 48 -14.96 -19.59 -9.08
CA VAL A 48 -14.76 -18.68 -10.20
C VAL A 48 -15.16 -17.24 -9.83
N ALA A 49 -16.26 -17.05 -9.12
CA ALA A 49 -16.70 -15.73 -8.67
C ALA A 49 -15.65 -15.07 -7.75
N ILE A 50 -15.04 -15.83 -6.84
CA ILE A 50 -13.94 -15.35 -5.98
C ILE A 50 -12.74 -14.93 -6.84
N GLY A 51 -12.32 -15.78 -7.79
CA GLY A 51 -11.22 -15.50 -8.69
C GLY A 51 -11.45 -14.25 -9.55
N HIS A 52 -12.64 -14.11 -10.10
CA HIS A 52 -13.04 -12.94 -10.89
C HIS A 52 -13.02 -11.65 -10.06
N HIS A 53 -13.48 -11.70 -8.81
CA HIS A 53 -13.43 -10.54 -7.92
C HIS A 53 -11.99 -10.16 -7.53
N ALA A 54 -11.12 -11.15 -7.32
CA ALA A 54 -9.69 -10.92 -7.08
C ALA A 54 -9.04 -10.27 -8.31
N TYR A 55 -9.30 -10.81 -9.50
CA TYR A 55 -8.79 -10.28 -10.77
C TYR A 55 -9.15 -8.80 -10.97
N HIS A 56 -10.43 -8.44 -10.84
CA HIS A 56 -10.85 -7.05 -10.98
C HIS A 56 -10.24 -6.11 -9.95
N ARG A 57 -10.02 -6.58 -8.71
CA ARG A 57 -9.33 -5.78 -7.69
C ARG A 57 -7.89 -5.49 -8.09
N ASP A 58 -7.22 -6.45 -8.68
CA ASP A 58 -5.84 -6.30 -9.12
C ASP A 58 -5.72 -5.43 -10.38
N GLU A 59 -6.65 -5.55 -11.33
CA GLU A 59 -6.75 -4.61 -12.45
C GLU A 59 -6.97 -3.17 -11.98
N LEU A 60 -7.89 -2.95 -11.04
CA LEU A 60 -8.15 -1.61 -10.49
C LEU A 60 -6.90 -1.04 -9.81
N ARG A 61 -6.20 -1.86 -9.03
CA ARG A 61 -4.93 -1.46 -8.40
C ARG A 61 -3.87 -1.11 -9.45
N ALA A 62 -3.74 -1.93 -10.50
CA ALA A 62 -2.80 -1.68 -11.57
C ALA A 62 -3.12 -0.37 -12.32
N ALA A 63 -4.40 -0.11 -12.59
CA ALA A 63 -4.86 1.13 -13.22
C ALA A 63 -4.57 2.36 -12.34
N LEU A 64 -4.88 2.28 -11.04
CA LEU A 64 -4.60 3.36 -10.08
C LEU A 64 -3.10 3.65 -9.99
N LEU A 65 -2.24 2.63 -9.96
CA LEU A 65 -0.79 2.81 -9.96
C LEU A 65 -0.27 3.44 -11.26
N ARG A 66 -0.87 3.13 -12.41
CA ARG A 66 -0.53 3.79 -13.68
C ARG A 66 -0.91 5.26 -13.66
N LEU A 67 -2.11 5.58 -13.16
CA LEU A 67 -2.58 6.96 -13.01
C LEU A 67 -1.73 7.74 -12.01
N GLU A 68 -1.37 7.15 -10.88
CA GLU A 68 -0.50 7.78 -9.88
C GLU A 68 0.89 8.10 -10.47
N ARG A 69 1.46 7.18 -11.25
CA ARG A 69 2.74 7.44 -11.94
C ARG A 69 2.61 8.52 -13.01
N ALA A 70 1.52 8.55 -13.76
CA ALA A 70 1.29 9.56 -14.79
C ALA A 70 0.99 10.95 -14.20
N ALA A 71 0.33 11.00 -13.04
CA ALA A 71 0.01 12.24 -12.32
C ALA A 71 1.20 12.74 -11.48
N ARG A 72 2.19 11.90 -11.19
CA ARG A 72 3.38 12.31 -10.46
C ARG A 72 4.11 13.37 -11.30
N PRO A 73 4.30 14.60 -10.77
CA PRO A 73 5.10 15.59 -11.47
C PRO A 73 6.50 15.02 -11.71
N PRO A 74 7.16 15.36 -12.84
CA PRO A 74 8.52 14.94 -13.08
C PRO A 74 9.36 15.29 -11.85
N GLY A 75 9.93 14.27 -11.22
CA GLY A 75 10.76 14.46 -10.05
C GLY A 75 11.93 15.37 -10.43
N PRO A 76 12.41 16.21 -9.49
CA PRO A 76 13.64 16.96 -9.72
C PRO A 76 14.75 15.98 -10.15
N HIS A 77 15.54 16.39 -11.14
CA HIS A 77 16.61 15.56 -11.69
C HIS A 77 17.51 15.10 -10.53
N PRO A 78 17.92 13.82 -10.45
CA PRO A 78 18.67 13.32 -9.29
C PRO A 78 19.93 14.13 -9.00
N ALA A 79 20.60 14.63 -10.05
CA ALA A 79 21.70 15.61 -9.94
C ALA A 79 21.26 16.93 -9.27
N ALA A 80 20.14 17.52 -9.69
CA ALA A 80 19.60 18.74 -9.09
C ALA A 80 19.17 18.54 -7.63
N VAL A 81 18.62 17.37 -7.28
CA VAL A 81 18.29 17.02 -5.88
C VAL A 81 19.56 16.88 -5.06
N GLN A 82 20.59 16.24 -5.59
CA GLN A 82 21.86 16.07 -4.91
C GLN A 82 22.58 17.40 -4.72
N ASP A 83 22.53 18.29 -5.71
CA ASP A 83 23.04 19.65 -5.61
C ASP A 83 22.26 20.46 -4.55
N GLU A 84 20.94 20.37 -4.53
CA GLU A 84 20.07 21.05 -3.55
C GLU A 84 20.28 20.51 -2.13
N ILE A 85 20.43 19.20 -1.97
CA ILE A 85 20.78 18.56 -0.69
C ILE A 85 22.18 19.01 -0.25
N THR A 86 23.15 19.04 -1.17
CA THR A 86 24.53 19.47 -0.86
C THR A 86 24.56 20.94 -0.43
N LEU A 87 23.82 21.81 -1.14
CA LEU A 87 23.64 23.22 -0.79
C LEU A 87 22.92 23.37 0.55
N ALA A 88 21.88 22.60 0.81
CA ALA A 88 21.16 22.63 2.08
C ALA A 88 22.01 22.15 3.26
N TRP A 89 22.82 21.10 3.07
CA TRP A 89 23.78 20.64 4.08
C TRP A 89 24.89 21.66 4.30
N HIS A 90 25.37 22.31 3.24
CA HIS A 90 26.36 23.39 3.36
C HIS A 90 25.77 24.54 4.16
N ALA A 91 24.57 25.03 3.81
CA ALA A 91 23.86 26.08 4.54
C ALA A 91 23.59 25.68 6.00
N LEU A 92 23.32 24.40 6.27
CA LEU A 92 23.06 23.89 7.61
C LEU A 92 24.34 23.78 8.45
N GLY A 93 25.45 23.31 7.87
CA GLY A 93 26.77 23.36 8.49
C GLY A 93 27.25 24.81 8.68
N GLU A 94 26.82 25.68 7.77
CA GLU A 94 26.97 27.13 7.81
C GLU A 94 25.93 27.85 8.69
N ALA A 95 25.06 27.16 9.42
CA ALA A 95 24.18 27.76 10.42
C ALA A 95 24.81 27.79 11.83
N CYS A 96 24.74 28.94 12.56
CA CYS A 96 25.32 29.12 13.92
C CYS A 96 24.95 27.97 14.86
N CYS A 97 23.68 27.58 14.77
CA CYS A 97 23.01 26.84 15.82
C CYS A 97 23.23 25.33 15.76
N LEU A 98 23.74 24.77 14.65
CA LEU A 98 23.97 23.33 14.57
C LEU A 98 25.13 22.89 15.48
N ARG A 99 26.22 23.68 15.48
CA ARG A 99 27.41 23.44 16.32
C ARG A 99 27.15 23.60 17.81
N GLN A 100 26.17 24.44 18.19
CA GLN A 100 25.76 24.60 19.60
C GLN A 100 25.18 23.29 20.18
N TRP A 101 24.49 22.51 19.35
CA TRP A 101 23.95 21.20 19.75
C TRP A 101 25.07 20.15 19.95
N GLU A 102 26.14 20.23 19.16
CA GLU A 102 27.32 19.34 19.30
C GLU A 102 28.14 19.65 20.56
N THR A 103 28.09 20.88 21.06
CA THR A 103 28.87 21.33 22.24
C THR A 103 28.15 21.15 23.59
N ALA A 104 27.08 20.37 23.64
CA ALA A 104 26.35 19.99 24.86
C ALA A 104 25.99 21.21 25.75
N GLY A 105 25.54 22.30 25.13
CA GLY A 105 25.10 23.49 25.85
C GLY A 105 26.21 24.36 26.42
N ARG A 106 27.49 24.15 26.04
CA ARG A 106 28.50 25.21 26.22
C ARG A 106 28.19 26.38 25.30
N GLU A 107 28.35 27.58 25.87
CA GLU A 107 27.68 28.79 25.40
C GLU A 107 28.28 29.32 24.10
N HIS A 108 27.46 29.28 23.05
CA HIS A 108 27.73 29.94 21.79
C HIS A 108 27.26 31.39 21.92
N ASP A 109 28.18 32.33 22.14
CA ASP A 109 27.87 33.76 22.19
C ASP A 109 27.48 34.20 20.77
N PRO A 110 26.26 34.70 20.44
CA PRO A 110 25.72 34.94 19.10
C PRO A 110 25.74 36.37 18.55
N ASP A 111 26.03 37.34 19.41
CA ASP A 111 26.40 38.70 19.05
C ASP A 111 27.93 38.89 19.18
N ARG A 112 28.59 37.88 19.76
CA ARG A 112 29.92 37.39 19.37
C ARG A 112 29.87 36.04 18.61
N CYS A 113 28.70 35.67 18.06
CA CYS A 113 28.56 34.63 17.00
C CYS A 113 28.07 35.24 15.72
N ALA A 114 27.74 36.53 15.62
CA ALA A 114 27.55 37.26 14.37
C ALA A 114 26.58 36.66 13.29
N ARG A 115 26.01 35.46 13.43
CA ARG A 115 25.51 34.63 12.32
C ARG A 115 24.00 34.72 12.12
N LYS A 116 23.31 35.55 12.93
CA LYS A 116 21.86 35.75 12.87
C LYS A 116 21.43 36.94 11.99
N ASP A 117 22.32 37.89 11.68
CA ASP A 117 21.92 39.17 11.05
C ASP A 117 22.10 39.25 9.52
N GLN A 118 22.49 38.16 8.84
CA GLN A 118 22.82 38.19 7.39
C GLN A 118 21.86 37.42 6.46
N THR A 119 20.75 36.85 6.93
CA THR A 119 19.80 36.16 6.04
C THR A 119 19.05 37.17 5.17
N THR A 120 19.60 37.42 3.98
CA THR A 120 18.90 37.95 2.79
C THR A 120 18.81 36.85 1.76
#